data_AF-A0A7G5F6V6-F1
#
_entry.id   AF-A0A7G5F6V6-F1
#
_cell.length_a   1.000
_cell.length_b   1.000
_cell.length_c   1.000
_cell.angle_alpha   90.00
_cell.angle_beta   90.00
_cell.angle_gamma   90.00
#
_symmetry.space_group_name_H-M   'P 1'
#
loop_
_entity.id
_entity.type
_entity.pdbx_description
1 polymer ?
#
loop_
_entity_poly.entity_id
_entity_poly.type
_entity_poly.pdbx_seq_one_letter_code
_entity_poly.pdbx_strand_id
1 'polypeptide(L)' 'MSLSRTVFHYQPDTRRDEPVIMALTVAAERYQRYGFKKLFQVLCRQGNAWNHKRVHRIYCLLKLKEVKLSGFE' A
#
# COMPACT_ATOMS: atom_id res chain seq x y z
N MET A 1 -29.21 24.17 12.43
CA MET A 1 -28.78 23.57 11.15
C MET A 1 -27.92 22.35 11.44
N SER A 2 -28.43 21.15 11.14
CA SER A 2 -27.69 19.89 11.28
C SER A 2 -26.82 19.67 10.05
N LEU A 3 -25.50 19.59 10.23
CA LEU A 3 -24.58 19.18 9.18
C LEU A 3 -23.97 17.84 9.58
N SER A 4 -24.78 16.77 9.55
CA SER A 4 -24.24 15.41 9.63
C SER A 4 -23.52 15.09 8.32
N ARG A 5 -22.28 15.59 8.18
CA ARG A 5 -21.30 15.04 7.23
C ARG A 5 -21.00 13.64 7.70
N THR A 6 -21.67 12.63 7.16
CA THR A 6 -21.22 11.25 7.25
C THR A 6 -19.93 11.15 6.46
N VAL A 7 -18.82 11.52 7.10
CA VAL A 7 -17.49 11.30 6.56
C VAL A 7 -17.31 9.79 6.53
N PHE A 8 -17.33 9.21 5.34
CA PHE A 8 -16.96 7.82 5.15
C PHE A 8 -15.48 7.70 5.52
N HIS A 9 -15.20 7.47 6.80
CA HIS A 9 -13.87 7.21 7.29
C HIS A 9 -13.40 5.90 6.67
N TYR A 10 -12.21 5.95 6.08
CA TYR A 10 -11.56 4.76 5.54
C TYR A 10 -11.32 3.77 6.69
N GLN A 11 -12.00 2.63 6.64
CA GLN A 11 -11.68 1.47 7.44
C GLN A 11 -10.62 0.67 6.69
N PRO A 12 -9.42 0.45 7.24
CA PRO A 12 -8.45 -0.45 6.66
C PRO A 12 -9.05 -1.86 6.65
N ASP A 13 -9.18 -2.43 5.45
CA ASP A 13 -9.70 -3.78 5.26
C ASP A 13 -8.50 -4.69 5.05
N THR A 14 -8.02 -5.25 6.16
CA THR A 14 -6.77 -6.00 6.26
C THR A 14 -6.70 -7.13 5.23
N ARG A 15 -7.83 -7.79 4.92
CA ARG A 15 -7.87 -8.93 3.98
C ARG A 15 -7.60 -8.52 2.54
N ARG A 16 -8.03 -7.31 2.16
CA ARG A 16 -7.80 -6.75 0.82
C ARG A 16 -6.51 -5.93 0.74
N ASP A 17 -6.01 -5.46 1.89
CA ASP A 17 -4.74 -4.73 2.02
C ASP A 17 -3.54 -5.69 2.00
N GLU A 18 -3.68 -6.90 2.54
CA GLU A 18 -2.62 -7.92 2.62
C GLU A 18 -1.91 -8.21 1.28
N PRO A 19 -2.60 -8.46 0.14
CA PRO A 19 -1.91 -8.67 -1.14
C PRO A 19 -1.21 -7.41 -1.63
N VAL A 20 -1.72 -6.21 -1.31
CA VAL A 20 -1.07 -4.94 -1.62
C VAL A 20 0.20 -4.79 -0.80
N ILE A 21 0.14 -5.12 0.50
CA ILE A 21 1.28 -5.09 1.41
C ILE A 21 2.36 -6.06 0.92
N MET A 22 2.03 -7.32 0.66
CA MET A 22 3.00 -8.32 0.18
C MET A 22 3.66 -7.88 -1.12
N ALA A 23 2.87 -7.50 -2.13
CA ALA A 23 3.43 -7.13 -3.42
C ALA A 23 4.27 -5.84 -3.34
N LEU A 24 3.87 -4.90 -2.49
CA LEU A 24 4.60 -3.66 -2.28
C LEU A 24 5.90 -3.89 -1.49
N THR A 25 5.90 -4.79 -0.50
CA THR A 25 7.11 -5.22 0.23
C THR A 25 8.09 -5.90 -0.72
N VAL A 26 7.64 -6.90 -1.49
CA VAL A 26 8.48 -7.59 -2.49
C VAL A 26 9.03 -6.61 -3.52
N ALA A 27 8.21 -5.66 -3.99
CA ALA A 27 8.66 -4.66 -4.94
C ALA A 27 9.63 -3.63 -4.30
N ALA A 28 9.43 -3.27 -3.04
CA ALA A 28 10.32 -2.36 -2.31
C ALA A 28 11.67 -2.98 -2.03
N GLU A 29 11.73 -4.28 -1.68
CA GLU A 29 12.98 -5.02 -1.51
C GLU A 29 13.71 -5.17 -2.84
N ARG A 30 12.99 -5.57 -3.90
CA ARG A 30 13.59 -5.79 -5.22
C ARG A 30 14.03 -4.49 -5.90
N TYR A 31 13.33 -3.39 -5.66
CA TYR A 31 13.54 -2.11 -6.31
C TYR A 31 13.67 -0.96 -5.31
N GLN A 32 14.55 -1.08 -4.32
CA GLN A 32 14.80 -0.03 -3.32
C GLN A 32 15.17 1.34 -3.94
N ARG A 33 15.79 1.37 -5.14
CA ARG A 33 16.13 2.61 -5.87
C ARG A 33 14.91 3.27 -6.52
N TYR A 34 13.77 2.59 -6.60
CA TYR A 34 12.62 3.04 -7.37
C TYR A 34 11.63 3.73 -6.43
N GLY A 35 11.23 4.96 -6.77
CA GLY A 35 10.21 5.68 -6.02
C GLY A 35 8.81 5.07 -6.22
N PHE A 36 7.88 5.50 -5.36
CA PHE A 36 6.48 5.03 -5.32
C PHE A 36 5.80 4.94 -6.70
N LYS A 37 5.98 5.94 -7.57
CA LYS A 37 5.36 5.97 -8.89
C LYS A 37 5.75 4.76 -9.76
N LYS A 38 7.01 4.32 -9.72
CA LYS A 38 7.48 3.15 -10.47
C LYS A 38 7.02 1.85 -9.83
N LEU A 39 7.04 1.76 -8.50
CA LEU A 39 6.49 0.62 -7.77
C LEU A 39 5.00 0.43 -8.09
N PHE A 40 4.22 1.51 -8.07
CA PHE A 40 2.80 1.50 -8.43
C PHE A 40 2.56 1.03 -9.86
N GLN A 41 3.39 1.43 -10.82
CA GLN A 41 3.30 0.94 -12.20
C GLN A 41 3.57 -0.57 -12.30
N VAL A 42 4.53 -1.11 -11.56
CA VAL A 42 4.79 -2.55 -11.51
C VAL A 42 3.60 -3.30 -10.90
N LEU A 43 2.99 -2.75 -9.85
CA LEU A 43 1.82 -3.33 -9.19
C LEU A 43 0.58 -3.31 -10.10
N CYS A 44 0.35 -2.24 -10.86
CA CYS A 44 -0.72 -2.19 -11.87
C CYS A 44 -0.49 -3.20 -13.00
N ARG A 45 0.76 -3.44 -13.42
CA ARG A 45 1.08 -4.42 -14.48
C ARG A 45 0.78 -5.86 -14.07
N GLN A 46 0.72 -6.15 -12.77
CA GLN A 46 0.32 -7.46 -12.23
C GLN A 46 -1.20 -7.72 -12.38
N GLY A 47 -1.95 -6.87 -13.09
CA GLY A 47 -3.38 -7.03 -13.34
C GLY A 47 -4.27 -6.50 -12.21
N ASN A 48 -3.68 -5.89 -11.19
CA ASN A 48 -4.40 -5.39 -10.05
C ASN A 48 -4.74 -3.89 -10.21
N ALA A 49 -6.03 -3.60 -10.41
CA ALA A 49 -6.56 -2.23 -10.47
C ALA A 49 -6.66 -1.61 -9.05
N TRP A 50 -5.55 -1.57 -8.31
CA TRP A 50 -5.53 -1.01 -6.97
C TRP A 50 -5.64 0.50 -6.99
N ASN A 51 -6.50 1.04 -6.14
CA ASN A 51 -6.68 2.49 -6.01
C ASN A 51 -5.36 3.15 -5.58
N HIS A 52 -4.88 4.13 -6.35
CA HIS A 52 -3.65 4.88 -6.08
C HIS A 52 -3.61 5.45 -4.65
N LYS A 53 -4.74 5.98 -4.15
CA LYS A 53 -4.83 6.52 -2.77
C LYS A 53 -4.61 5.42 -1.71
N ARG A 54 -5.13 4.22 -1.97
CA ARG A 54 -5.02 3.06 -1.07
C ARG A 54 -3.57 2.58 -1.00
N VAL A 55 -2.95 2.35 -2.17
CA VAL A 55 -1.55 1.91 -2.23
C VAL A 55 -0.61 2.96 -1.62
N HIS A 56 -0.87 4.25 -1.84
CA HIS A 56 -0.07 5.32 -1.24
C HIS A 56 -0.18 5.34 0.29
N ARG A 57 -1.38 5.13 0.86
CA ARG A 57 -1.56 5.02 2.31
C ARG A 57 -0.80 3.83 2.89
N ILE A 58 -0.94 2.66 2.27
CA ILE A 58 -0.24 1.44 2.69
C ILE A 58 1.27 1.62 2.57
N TYR A 59 1.75 2.24 1.49
CA TYR A 59 3.15 2.57 1.30
C TYR A 59 3.67 3.53 2.37
N CYS A 60 2.93 4.58 2.70
CA CYS A 60 3.29 5.46 3.82
C CYS A 60 3.31 4.69 5.14
N LEU A 61 2.32 3.84 5.41
CA LEU A 61 2.27 3.02 6.63
C LEU A 61 3.45 2.05 6.73
N LEU A 62 3.82 1.39 5.63
CA LEU A 62 4.98 0.50 5.53
C LEU A 62 6.29 1.26 5.66
N LYS A 63 6.45 2.41 4.99
CA LYS A 63 7.67 3.21 5.07
C LYS A 63 7.87 3.80 6.48
N LEU A 64 6.78 4.09 7.19
CA LEU A 64 6.82 4.57 8.58
C LEU A 64 7.12 3.43 9.57
N LYS A 65 6.81 2.18 9.20
CA LYS A 65 7.24 0.98 9.91
C LYS A 65 8.52 0.45 9.27
N GLU A 66 9.61 1.16 9.55
CA GLU A 66 10.96 0.82 9.08
C GLU A 66 11.20 -0.71 9.05
N VAL A 67 11.57 -1.17 7.86
CA VAL A 67 11.79 -2.56 7.45
C VAL A 67 12.41 -3.41 8.57
N LYS A 68 11.57 -4.24 9.21
CA LYS A 68 11.97 -5.47 9.90
C LYS A 68 11.22 -6.64 9.29
N LEU A 69 11.54 -6.96 8.04
CA LEU A 69 11.20 -8.26 7.45
C LEU A 69 12.44 -8.86 6.75
N SER A 70 13.61 -8.65 7.35
CA SER A 70 14.71 -9.60 7.25
C SER A 70 14.40 -10.76 8.19
N GLY A 71 13.67 -11.76 7.70
CA GLY A 71 13.30 -12.93 8.50
C GLY A 71 12.10 -13.69 7.94
N PHE A 72 12.17 -14.05 6.65
CA PHE A 72 11.47 -15.24 6.17
C PHE A 72 12.49 -16.38 6.24
N GLU A 73 12.62 -16.98 7.42
CA GLU A 73 13.01 -18.39 7.61
C GLU A 73 11.76 -19.18 7.98
#